data_AF-A0A246TWE6-F1
#
_entry.id   AF-A0A246TWE6-F1
#
_cell.length_a   1.000
_cell.length_b   1.000
_cell.length_c   1.000
_cell.angle_alpha   90.00
_cell.angle_beta   90.00
_cell.angle_gamma   90.00
#
_symmetry.space_group_name_H-M   'P 1'
#
loop_
_entity.id
_entity.type
_entity.pdbx_description
1 polymer ?
#
loop_
_entity_poly.entity_id
_entity_poly.type
_entity_poly.pdbx_seq_one_letter_code
_entity_poly.pdbx_strand_id
1 'polypeptide(L)'
;MNNTFCLVPIFSLILAGAAAAAPLKAQEVNNAAIKTVSTDRLANSRSKFDPAIVHLQVLLDRAGSSPGVIDGHDGENLRKAIAGFELTQHLPVDGKLDPDVIGRLPDDAPAIQPYVISEDDGKDLVEKIPKDYAEQAKMHHLGYTSIAEKLAERFHMDINLFKALNPNAPIAVGETVSVAMPGAARSGEAKRIEAHKKSGQVLAFAEDGTLLAAYPATIGSEESPSPTGTHKVKGVARMPTYTYNPKVNFQQGKNRTILKLSSGPNNPVGTAWIDLTQPTYGIHGTPNPELIGKAGSHGCVRLTNWDVEELVGMVKPGVVVEFFD
;
A
#
# COMPACT_ATOMS: atom_id res chain seq x y z
N MET A 1 41.78 -64.87 33.21
CA MET A 1 41.18 -63.60 33.67
C MET A 1 40.70 -62.86 32.43
N ASN A 2 39.39 -62.91 32.16
CA ASN A 2 38.80 -62.28 30.97
C ASN A 2 38.53 -60.80 31.27
N ASN A 3 39.16 -59.90 30.51
CA ASN A 3 38.85 -58.47 30.52
C ASN A 3 37.89 -58.17 29.36
N THR A 4 36.65 -57.82 29.72
CA THR A 4 35.61 -57.34 28.81
C THR A 4 35.85 -55.85 28.54
N PHE A 5 36.24 -55.49 27.31
CA PHE A 5 36.28 -54.09 26.87
C PHE A 5 34.90 -53.66 26.36
N CYS A 6 34.33 -52.64 27.00
CA CYS A 6 33.06 -52.02 26.63
C CYS A 6 33.34 -50.92 25.59
N LEU A 7 32.87 -51.08 24.36
CA LEU A 7 32.92 -50.06 23.30
C LEU A 7 31.63 -49.23 23.37
N VAL A 8 31.76 -47.95 23.73
CA VAL A 8 30.66 -46.97 23.66
C VAL A 8 30.76 -46.22 22.33
N PRO A 9 29.72 -46.22 21.48
CA PRO A 9 29.74 -45.44 20.24
C PRO A 9 29.48 -43.96 20.55
N ILE A 10 30.37 -43.09 20.07
CA ILE A 10 30.20 -41.64 20.12
C ILE A 10 29.31 -41.26 18.93
N PHE A 11 28.05 -40.96 19.19
CA PHE A 11 27.15 -40.32 18.23
C PHE A 11 27.45 -38.81 18.20
N SER A 12 28.14 -38.34 17.17
CA SER A 12 28.25 -36.90 16.88
C SER A 12 26.92 -36.39 16.35
N LEU A 13 26.15 -35.74 17.21
CA LEU A 13 24.91 -35.05 16.86
C LEU A 13 25.27 -33.74 16.15
N ILE A 14 25.16 -33.71 14.82
CA ILE A 14 25.25 -32.46 14.05
C ILE A 14 23.93 -31.70 14.26
N LEU A 15 23.91 -30.74 15.18
CA LEU A 15 22.84 -29.74 15.24
C LEU A 15 22.96 -28.83 14.02
N ALA A 16 22.13 -29.07 13.00
CA ALA A 16 21.84 -28.06 11.98
C ALA A 16 21.01 -26.95 12.64
N GLY A 17 21.67 -25.93 13.17
CA GLY A 17 21.00 -24.72 13.62
C GLY A 17 20.38 -24.01 12.43
N ALA A 18 19.06 -23.86 12.40
CA ALA A 18 18.40 -22.96 11.48
C ALA A 18 18.90 -21.54 11.78
N ALA A 19 19.74 -20.98 10.90
CA ALA A 19 20.18 -19.61 11.01
C ALA A 19 18.95 -18.70 10.84
N ALA A 20 18.50 -18.08 11.94
CA ALA A 20 17.49 -17.04 11.87
C ALA A 20 18.02 -15.92 10.95
N ALA A 21 17.20 -15.50 9.98
CA ALA A 21 17.54 -14.37 9.12
C ALA A 21 17.84 -13.14 9.99
N ALA A 22 18.94 -12.45 9.68
CA ALA A 22 19.28 -11.21 10.37
C ALA A 22 18.16 -10.17 10.13
N PRO A 23 17.80 -9.38 11.15
CA PRO A 23 16.77 -8.35 11.00
C PRO A 23 17.23 -7.24 10.05
N LEU A 24 16.29 -6.73 9.24
CA LEU A 24 16.53 -5.61 8.33
C LEU A 24 16.83 -4.34 9.12
N LYS A 25 17.94 -3.65 8.78
CA LYS A 25 18.32 -2.39 9.44
C LYS A 25 18.05 -1.17 8.55
N ALA A 26 17.68 -0.05 9.16
CA ALA A 26 17.49 1.23 8.47
C ALA A 26 18.70 1.63 7.62
N GLN A 27 19.92 1.45 8.14
CA GLN A 27 21.15 1.78 7.42
C GLN A 27 21.39 0.86 6.20
N GLU A 28 20.92 -0.40 6.25
CA GLU A 28 21.02 -1.30 5.11
C GLU A 28 20.14 -0.82 3.96
N VAL A 29 18.95 -0.29 4.25
CA VAL A 29 18.07 0.33 3.26
C VAL A 29 18.69 1.63 2.74
N ASN A 30 19.09 2.54 3.64
CA ASN A 30 19.62 3.86 3.26
C ASN A 30 20.92 3.77 2.44
N ASN A 31 21.74 2.73 2.64
CA ASN A 31 22.97 2.51 1.87
C ASN A 31 22.75 1.63 0.64
N ALA A 32 21.56 1.07 0.44
CA ALA A 32 21.30 0.15 -0.65
C ALA A 32 21.32 0.89 -1.99
N ALA A 33 22.20 0.46 -2.89
CA ALA A 33 22.30 1.05 -4.20
C ALA A 33 21.17 0.55 -5.12
N ILE A 34 20.24 1.42 -5.49
CA ILE A 34 19.10 1.09 -6.35
C ILE A 34 19.52 0.54 -7.72
N LYS A 35 20.68 0.97 -8.25
CA LYS A 35 21.27 0.43 -9.49
C LYS A 35 21.57 -1.08 -9.46
N THR A 36 21.57 -1.67 -8.28
CA THR A 36 21.80 -3.11 -8.12
C THR A 36 20.52 -3.93 -8.22
N VAL A 37 19.34 -3.28 -8.20
CA VAL A 37 18.04 -3.91 -8.43
C VAL A 37 18.04 -4.43 -9.87
N SER A 38 18.46 -5.67 -10.03
CA SER A 38 18.43 -6.40 -11.29
C SER A 38 17.20 -7.30 -11.30
N THR A 39 16.53 -7.37 -12.45
CA THR A 39 15.44 -8.32 -12.72
C THR A 39 15.89 -9.79 -12.63
N ASP A 40 17.21 -10.04 -12.58
CA ASP A 40 17.81 -11.38 -12.54
C ASP A 40 18.30 -11.80 -11.14
N ARG A 41 18.02 -11.04 -10.07
CA ARG A 41 18.41 -11.46 -8.71
C ARG A 41 17.50 -12.58 -8.17
N LEU A 42 17.70 -13.78 -8.71
CA LEU A 42 17.23 -15.01 -8.09
C LEU A 42 18.04 -15.28 -6.80
N ALA A 43 17.32 -15.28 -5.69
CA ALA A 43 17.46 -16.26 -4.62
C ALA A 43 18.76 -16.32 -3.81
N ASN A 44 19.28 -15.19 -3.29
CA ASN A 44 20.28 -15.25 -2.20
C ASN A 44 20.18 -14.18 -1.11
N SER A 45 19.12 -13.37 -1.07
CA SER A 45 18.87 -12.52 0.10
C SER A 45 18.27 -13.38 1.22
N ARG A 46 18.95 -13.44 2.36
CA ARG A 46 18.43 -14.04 3.60
C ARG A 46 17.24 -13.24 4.19
N SER A 47 16.97 -12.04 3.68
CA SER A 47 15.85 -11.18 4.12
C SER A 47 14.65 -11.36 3.19
N LYS A 48 13.45 -11.46 3.78
CA LYS A 48 12.15 -11.44 3.07
C LYS A 48 11.95 -10.16 2.25
N PHE A 49 12.64 -9.08 2.61
CA PHE A 49 12.53 -7.74 2.04
C PHE A 49 13.87 -7.31 1.43
N ASP A 50 13.88 -6.85 0.18
CA ASP A 50 15.10 -6.35 -0.47
C ASP A 50 15.33 -4.87 -0.09
N PRO A 51 16.42 -4.53 0.62
CA PRO A 51 16.70 -3.15 1.02
C PRO A 51 16.77 -2.16 -0.14
N ALA A 52 17.28 -2.57 -1.31
CA ALA A 52 17.37 -1.70 -2.48
C ALA A 52 15.99 -1.44 -3.10
N ILE A 53 15.07 -2.39 -2.98
CA ILE A 53 13.68 -2.20 -3.44
C ILE A 53 12.92 -1.30 -2.47
N VAL A 54 13.08 -1.49 -1.15
CA VAL A 54 12.50 -0.56 -0.16
C VAL A 54 12.99 0.86 -0.44
N HIS A 55 14.29 1.03 -0.69
CA HIS A 55 14.87 2.33 -1.02
C HIS A 55 14.22 2.90 -2.28
N LEU A 56 14.19 2.15 -3.39
CA LEU A 56 13.58 2.57 -4.64
C LEU A 56 12.10 2.96 -4.50
N GLN A 57 11.30 2.16 -3.78
CA GLN A 57 9.88 2.45 -3.55
C GLN A 57 9.69 3.79 -2.82
N VAL A 58 10.53 4.10 -1.82
CA VAL A 58 10.50 5.41 -1.14
C VAL A 58 10.85 6.55 -2.11
N LEU A 59 11.84 6.37 -2.98
CA LEU A 59 12.22 7.41 -3.94
C LEU A 59 11.12 7.68 -4.98
N LEU A 60 10.45 6.62 -5.45
CA LEU A 60 9.32 6.74 -6.38
C LEU A 60 8.13 7.45 -5.74
N ASP A 61 7.79 7.08 -4.50
CA ASP A 61 6.76 7.75 -3.70
C ASP A 61 7.06 9.25 -3.55
N ARG A 62 8.30 9.60 -3.16
CA ARG A 62 8.78 11.00 -3.11
C ARG A 62 8.67 11.76 -4.43
N ALA A 63 8.86 11.06 -5.54
CA ALA A 63 8.75 11.63 -6.87
C ALA A 63 7.30 11.83 -7.34
N GLY A 64 6.30 11.45 -6.55
CA GLY A 64 4.88 11.55 -6.90
C GLY A 64 4.35 10.38 -7.73
N SER A 65 5.09 9.27 -7.78
CA SER A 65 4.66 8.04 -8.42
C SER A 65 4.56 6.95 -7.37
N SER A 66 3.36 6.79 -6.82
CA SER A 66 3.13 5.91 -5.67
C SER A 66 3.41 4.45 -6.02
N PRO A 67 4.15 3.70 -5.20
CA PRO A 67 4.23 2.24 -5.29
C PRO A 67 3.02 1.55 -4.64
N GLY A 68 2.04 2.31 -4.12
CA GLY A 68 1.08 1.81 -3.15
C GLY A 68 1.83 1.53 -1.85
N VAL A 69 1.80 0.29 -1.38
CA VAL A 69 2.58 -0.12 -0.20
C VAL A 69 4.08 -0.20 -0.51
N ILE A 70 4.90 0.39 0.36
CA ILE A 70 6.33 0.12 0.46
C ILE A 70 6.47 -1.23 1.16
N ASP A 71 6.77 -2.27 0.38
CA ASP A 71 6.80 -3.67 0.83
C ASP A 71 8.15 -4.36 0.57
N GLY A 72 9.11 -3.69 -0.07
CA GLY A 72 10.44 -4.24 -0.34
C GLY A 72 10.45 -5.42 -1.32
N HIS A 73 9.39 -5.59 -2.11
CA HIS A 73 9.24 -6.69 -3.05
C HIS A 73 9.33 -6.22 -4.51
N ASP A 74 9.99 -7.01 -5.34
CA ASP A 74 9.91 -6.83 -6.79
C ASP A 74 8.54 -7.34 -7.26
N GLY A 75 7.71 -6.45 -7.78
CA GLY A 75 6.34 -6.79 -8.17
C GLY A 75 5.70 -5.78 -9.11
N GLU A 76 4.46 -6.07 -9.52
CA GLU A 76 3.76 -5.26 -10.52
C GLU A 76 3.55 -3.81 -10.10
N ASN A 77 3.27 -3.53 -8.82
CA ASN A 77 3.07 -2.16 -8.36
C ASN A 77 4.38 -1.36 -8.41
N LEU A 78 5.54 -1.99 -8.20
CA LEU A 78 6.83 -1.35 -8.43
C LEU A 78 7.00 -0.97 -9.91
N ARG A 79 6.65 -1.87 -10.84
CA ARG A 79 6.69 -1.57 -12.28
C ARG A 79 5.72 -0.44 -12.67
N LYS A 80 4.53 -0.40 -12.06
CA LYS A 80 3.55 0.70 -12.25
C LYS A 80 4.07 2.04 -11.75
N ALA A 81 4.74 2.05 -10.59
CA ALA A 81 5.36 3.25 -10.05
C ALA A 81 6.52 3.74 -10.94
N ILE A 82 7.35 2.83 -11.45
CA ILE A 82 8.39 3.19 -12.43
C ILE A 82 7.74 3.79 -13.69
N ALA A 83 6.70 3.16 -14.24
CA ALA A 83 5.98 3.65 -15.42
C ALA A 83 5.34 5.04 -15.21
N GLY A 84 4.77 5.29 -14.02
CA GLY A 84 4.23 6.61 -13.66
C GLY A 84 5.32 7.68 -13.55
N PHE A 85 6.50 7.29 -13.05
CA PHE A 85 7.66 8.19 -13.00
C PHE A 85 8.21 8.46 -14.40
N GLU A 86 8.36 7.44 -15.25
CA GLU A 86 8.74 7.59 -16.66
C GLU A 86 7.82 8.56 -17.39
N LEU A 87 6.50 8.42 -17.20
CA LEU A 87 5.50 9.31 -17.79
C LEU A 87 5.69 10.77 -17.34
N THR A 88 5.94 10.99 -16.04
CA THR A 88 6.22 12.33 -15.49
C THR A 88 7.51 12.92 -16.06
N GLN A 89 8.51 12.07 -16.28
CA GLN A 89 9.83 12.44 -16.79
C GLN A 89 9.92 12.50 -18.32
N HIS A 90 8.82 12.21 -19.03
CA HIS A 90 8.78 12.10 -20.49
C HIS A 90 9.81 11.08 -21.04
N LEU A 91 9.99 9.98 -20.31
CA LEU A 91 10.81 8.84 -20.71
C LEU A 91 9.96 7.81 -21.48
N PRO A 92 10.59 6.87 -22.21
CA PRO A 92 9.90 5.68 -22.71
C PRO A 92 9.21 4.95 -21.55
N VAL A 93 7.91 4.69 -21.69
CA VAL A 93 7.12 4.04 -20.63
C VAL A 93 7.18 2.52 -20.81
N ASP A 94 8.11 1.86 -20.13
CA ASP A 94 8.24 0.40 -20.12
C ASP A 94 8.22 -0.22 -18.72
N GLY A 95 8.18 0.63 -17.68
CA GLY A 95 8.08 0.26 -16.28
C GLY A 95 9.34 -0.39 -15.72
N LYS A 96 10.48 -0.33 -16.42
CA LYS A 96 11.71 -0.99 -15.99
C LYS A 96 12.67 0.01 -15.36
N LEU A 97 13.39 -0.46 -14.35
CA LEU A 97 14.44 0.34 -13.77
C LEU A 97 15.66 0.35 -14.72
N ASP A 98 15.86 1.48 -15.38
CA ASP A 98 17.00 1.70 -16.28
C ASP A 98 17.89 2.87 -15.79
N PRO A 99 19.05 3.12 -16.43
CA PRO A 99 19.93 4.22 -16.04
C PRO A 99 19.29 5.62 -16.11
N ASP A 100 18.32 5.84 -17.00
CA ASP A 100 17.64 7.13 -17.14
C ASP A 100 16.66 7.38 -15.98
N VAL A 101 15.92 6.35 -15.57
CA VAL A 101 15.07 6.38 -14.36
C VAL A 101 15.94 6.60 -13.12
N ILE A 102 16.99 5.78 -12.95
CA ILE A 102 17.90 5.89 -11.80
C ILE A 102 18.52 7.29 -11.71
N GLY A 103 18.98 7.83 -12.83
CA GLY A 103 19.64 9.13 -12.88
C GLY A 103 18.75 10.34 -12.56
N ARG A 104 17.42 10.16 -12.60
CA ARG A 104 16.43 11.24 -12.36
C ARG A 104 15.72 11.14 -11.01
N LEU A 105 15.82 10.01 -10.31
CA LEU A 105 15.22 9.86 -8.98
C LEU A 105 16.00 10.70 -7.95
N PRO A 106 15.32 11.58 -7.19
CA PRO A 106 15.98 12.36 -6.16
C PRO A 106 16.33 11.47 -4.96
N ASP A 107 17.62 11.32 -4.68
CA ASP A 107 18.16 10.55 -3.55
C ASP A 107 19.02 11.47 -2.66
N ASP A 108 18.37 12.47 -2.05
CA ASP A 108 19.01 13.56 -1.29
C ASP A 108 18.79 13.45 0.23
N ALA A 109 17.96 12.51 0.68
CA ALA A 109 17.63 12.31 2.09
C ALA A 109 17.44 10.81 2.42
N PRO A 110 17.74 10.37 3.66
CA PRO A 110 17.56 8.98 4.07
C PRO A 110 16.13 8.47 3.83
N ALA A 111 16.00 7.29 3.23
CA ALA A 111 14.72 6.64 2.96
C ALA A 111 14.02 6.15 4.24
N ILE A 112 14.79 5.70 5.22
CA ILE A 112 14.35 5.26 6.54
C ILE A 112 14.92 6.18 7.61
N GLN A 113 14.06 6.67 8.52
CA GLN A 113 14.47 7.52 9.64
C GLN A 113 13.86 7.07 10.97
N PRO A 114 14.47 7.44 12.11
CA PRO A 114 13.85 7.23 13.42
C PRO A 114 12.62 8.14 13.58
N TYR A 115 11.57 7.60 14.16
CA TYR A 115 10.34 8.28 14.54
C TYR A 115 10.00 7.98 15.99
N VAL A 116 9.76 9.02 16.78
CA VAL A 116 9.27 8.88 18.15
C VAL A 116 7.76 8.78 18.12
N ILE A 117 7.23 7.67 18.62
CA ILE A 117 5.80 7.41 18.66
C ILE A 117 5.14 8.45 19.57
N SER A 118 4.22 9.23 19.00
CA SER A 118 3.54 10.32 19.70
C SER A 118 2.31 9.82 20.46
N GLU A 119 1.81 10.63 21.40
CA GLU A 119 0.54 10.38 22.10
C GLU A 119 -0.63 10.19 21.12
N ASP A 120 -0.64 10.91 20.00
CA ASP A 120 -1.70 10.80 18.99
C ASP A 120 -1.68 9.46 18.26
N ASP A 121 -0.55 8.77 18.23
CA ASP A 121 -0.44 7.44 17.61
C ASP A 121 -1.11 6.35 18.44
N GLY A 122 -1.17 6.54 19.76
CA GLY A 122 -1.89 5.67 20.68
C GLY A 122 -3.40 5.89 20.74
N LYS A 123 -3.92 6.96 20.11
CA LYS A 123 -5.34 7.32 20.16
C LYS A 123 -6.18 6.63 19.07
N ASP A 124 -7.47 6.52 19.37
CA ASP A 124 -8.52 6.01 18.47
C ASP A 124 -8.31 4.58 17.97
N LEU A 125 -7.61 3.77 18.77
CA LEU A 125 -7.42 2.36 18.51
C LEU A 125 -8.66 1.55 18.94
N VAL A 126 -8.93 0.48 18.19
CA VAL A 126 -9.96 -0.51 18.52
C VAL A 126 -9.31 -1.86 18.76
N GLU A 127 -9.91 -2.72 19.59
CA GLU A 127 -9.31 -4.02 19.91
C GLU A 127 -9.17 -4.93 18.69
N LYS A 128 -10.17 -4.92 17.79
CA LYS A 128 -10.20 -5.72 16.56
C LYS A 128 -11.25 -5.21 15.59
N ILE A 129 -11.09 -5.54 14.31
CA ILE A 129 -12.11 -5.38 13.27
C ILE A 129 -12.67 -6.78 12.91
N PRO A 130 -13.94 -7.09 13.22
CA PRO A 130 -14.57 -8.34 12.81
C PRO A 130 -14.62 -8.47 11.29
N LYS A 131 -14.54 -9.69 10.74
CA LYS A 131 -14.72 -9.92 9.29
C LYS A 131 -16.17 -9.76 8.82
N ASP A 132 -17.14 -9.98 9.70
CA ASP A 132 -18.57 -9.93 9.38
C ASP A 132 -19.12 -8.51 9.44
N TYR A 133 -19.81 -8.08 8.37
CA TYR A 133 -20.32 -6.71 8.27
C TYR A 133 -21.43 -6.40 9.28
N ALA A 134 -22.23 -7.38 9.72
CA ALA A 134 -23.22 -7.14 10.76
C ALA A 134 -22.58 -6.90 12.12
N GLU A 135 -21.42 -7.50 12.39
CA GLU A 135 -20.64 -7.18 13.59
C GLU A 135 -19.95 -5.82 13.47
N GLN A 136 -19.36 -5.50 12.31
CA GLN A 136 -18.81 -4.16 12.05
C GLN A 136 -19.87 -3.05 12.19
N ALA A 137 -21.10 -3.29 11.75
CA ALA A 137 -22.20 -2.33 11.85
C ALA A 137 -22.61 -1.99 13.30
N LYS A 138 -22.23 -2.81 14.28
CA LYS A 138 -22.45 -2.55 15.71
C LYS A 138 -21.35 -1.68 16.33
N MET A 139 -20.22 -1.51 15.64
CA MET A 139 -19.08 -0.75 16.14
C MET A 139 -19.32 0.75 16.01
N HIS A 140 -18.91 1.52 17.00
CA HIS A 140 -18.97 2.99 16.95
C HIS A 140 -17.99 3.60 15.94
N HIS A 141 -16.86 2.92 15.71
CA HIS A 141 -15.79 3.37 14.82
C HIS A 141 -15.00 2.17 14.31
N LEU A 142 -14.59 2.19 13.04
CA LEU A 142 -13.72 1.18 12.43
C LEU A 142 -12.27 1.69 12.40
N GLY A 143 -11.71 1.89 13.60
CA GLY A 143 -10.37 2.45 13.82
C GLY A 143 -9.23 1.49 13.48
N TYR A 144 -7.99 1.93 13.66
CA TYR A 144 -6.82 1.06 13.61
C TYR A 144 -6.81 0.09 14.78
N THR A 145 -6.28 -1.12 14.59
CA THR A 145 -6.18 -2.14 15.63
C THR A 145 -4.90 -2.08 16.45
N SER A 146 -3.91 -1.30 15.99
CA SER A 146 -2.64 -1.12 16.69
C SER A 146 -1.91 0.16 16.26
N ILE A 147 -0.99 0.63 17.10
CA ILE A 147 -0.03 1.69 16.74
C ILE A 147 0.77 1.27 15.49
N ALA A 148 1.16 -0.02 15.40
CA ALA A 148 1.94 -0.55 14.28
C ALA A 148 1.21 -0.39 12.93
N GLU A 149 -0.07 -0.71 12.88
CA GLU A 149 -0.92 -0.53 11.70
C GLU A 149 -1.07 0.95 11.34
N LYS A 150 -1.37 1.80 12.33
CA LYS A 150 -1.51 3.25 12.14
C LYS A 150 -0.25 3.90 11.59
N LEU A 151 0.92 3.52 12.12
CA LEU A 151 2.21 4.03 11.65
C LEU A 151 2.59 3.44 10.29
N ALA A 152 2.32 2.15 10.05
CA ALA A 152 2.54 1.55 8.75
C ALA A 152 1.76 2.30 7.66
N GLU A 153 0.46 2.56 7.85
CA GLU A 153 -0.32 3.35 6.89
C GLU A 153 0.17 4.80 6.78
N ARG A 154 0.47 5.48 7.90
CA ARG A 154 0.96 6.86 7.86
C ARG A 154 2.24 7.01 7.03
N PHE A 155 3.14 6.02 7.11
CA PHE A 155 4.42 6.03 6.41
C PHE A 155 4.40 5.19 5.12
N HIS A 156 3.21 4.85 4.62
CA HIS A 156 2.98 4.12 3.36
C HIS A 156 3.63 2.72 3.31
N MET A 157 3.80 2.06 4.46
CA MET A 157 4.51 0.79 4.58
C MET A 157 3.56 -0.41 4.66
N ASP A 158 4.00 -1.55 4.16
CA ASP A 158 3.46 -2.85 4.59
C ASP A 158 3.76 -3.07 6.09
N ILE A 159 2.78 -3.57 6.84
CA ILE A 159 2.92 -3.78 8.28
C ILE A 159 4.01 -4.81 8.63
N ASN A 160 4.28 -5.78 7.76
CA ASN A 160 5.35 -6.75 7.99
C ASN A 160 6.72 -6.14 7.72
N LEU A 161 6.85 -5.25 6.74
CA LEU A 161 8.06 -4.46 6.55
C LEU A 161 8.32 -3.56 7.77
N PHE A 162 7.29 -2.86 8.26
CA PHE A 162 7.38 -2.06 9.49
C PHE A 162 7.88 -2.90 10.68
N LYS A 163 7.31 -4.08 10.89
CA LYS A 163 7.75 -5.02 11.95
C LYS A 163 9.18 -5.52 11.72
N ALA A 164 9.58 -5.77 10.48
CA ALA A 164 10.92 -6.25 10.15
C ALA A 164 12.01 -5.22 10.38
N LEU A 165 11.70 -3.92 10.20
CA LEU A 165 12.56 -2.80 10.57
C LEU A 165 12.61 -2.56 12.09
N ASN A 166 11.61 -3.06 12.82
CA ASN A 166 11.42 -2.84 14.26
C ASN A 166 11.26 -4.15 15.06
N PRO A 167 12.14 -5.16 14.87
CA PRO A 167 11.92 -6.52 15.36
C PRO A 167 11.92 -6.64 16.88
N ASN A 168 12.62 -5.73 17.56
CA ASN A 168 12.83 -5.74 19.02
C ASN A 168 12.37 -4.44 19.70
N ALA A 169 11.84 -3.49 18.94
CA ALA A 169 11.40 -2.21 19.48
C ALA A 169 10.00 -2.38 20.10
N PRO A 170 9.77 -1.96 21.36
CA PRO A 170 8.42 -1.84 21.87
C PRO A 170 7.65 -0.81 21.03
N ILE A 171 6.47 -1.17 20.55
CA ILE A 171 5.64 -0.28 19.74
C ILE A 171 4.66 0.41 20.69
N ALA A 172 5.16 1.43 21.39
CA ALA A 172 4.43 2.18 22.41
C ALA A 172 4.79 3.67 22.36
N VAL A 173 3.91 4.51 22.90
CA VAL A 173 4.13 5.96 22.96
C VAL A 173 5.44 6.29 23.69
N GLY A 174 6.22 7.20 23.11
CA GLY A 174 7.55 7.61 23.60
C GLY A 174 8.71 6.76 23.08
N GLU A 175 8.44 5.56 22.54
CA GLU A 175 9.47 4.71 21.95
C GLU A 175 9.86 5.20 20.55
N THR A 176 11.08 4.83 20.12
CA THR A 176 11.59 5.15 18.79
C THR A 176 11.52 3.94 17.87
N VAL A 177 10.92 4.10 16.70
CA VAL A 177 10.84 3.11 15.63
C VAL A 177 11.48 3.64 14.35
N SER A 178 11.96 2.75 13.49
CA SER A 178 12.41 3.07 12.13
C SER A 178 11.23 3.02 11.16
N VAL A 179 11.00 4.11 10.42
CA VAL A 179 9.89 4.23 9.46
C VAL A 179 10.41 4.70 8.11
N ALA A 180 9.68 4.35 7.05
CA ALA A 180 9.88 4.95 5.75
C ALA A 180 9.53 6.44 5.78
N MET A 181 10.20 7.22 4.93
CA MET A 181 10.00 8.66 4.80
C MET A 181 9.43 8.98 3.42
N PRO A 182 8.12 8.76 3.20
CA PRO A 182 7.45 9.06 1.94
C PRO A 182 7.50 10.56 1.59
N GLY A 183 7.12 10.88 0.36
CA GLY A 183 7.01 12.25 -0.13
C GLY A 183 5.92 13.05 0.57
N ALA A 184 6.01 14.37 0.43
CA ALA A 184 4.86 15.21 0.72
C ALA A 184 3.75 14.92 -0.30
N ALA A 185 2.50 14.92 0.17
CA ALA A 185 1.35 14.71 -0.69
C ALA A 185 1.37 15.69 -1.88
N ARG A 186 1.14 15.17 -3.09
CA ARG A 186 1.01 15.95 -4.31
C ARG A 186 -0.14 16.93 -4.19
N SER A 187 0.04 18.10 -4.80
CA SER A 187 -0.94 19.17 -4.81
C SER A 187 -1.13 19.68 -6.24
N GLY A 188 -2.26 20.34 -6.47
CA GLY A 188 -2.68 20.78 -7.80
C GLY A 188 -4.18 20.64 -7.94
N GLU A 189 -4.72 21.04 -9.10
CA GLU A 189 -6.13 20.84 -9.43
C GLU A 189 -6.23 19.84 -10.57
N ALA A 190 -6.72 18.63 -10.25
CA ALA A 190 -6.99 17.62 -11.26
C ALA A 190 -8.21 18.06 -12.08
N LYS A 191 -8.10 18.00 -13.41
CA LYS A 191 -9.20 18.22 -14.36
C LYS A 191 -9.66 16.93 -15.02
N ARG A 192 -8.77 15.96 -15.13
CA ARG A 192 -9.04 14.63 -15.66
C ARG A 192 -8.39 13.55 -14.79
N ILE A 193 -9.12 12.48 -14.56
CA ILE A 193 -8.64 11.25 -13.94
C ILE A 193 -8.79 10.15 -14.98
N GLU A 194 -7.77 9.33 -15.15
CA GLU A 194 -7.82 8.15 -16.01
C GLU A 194 -7.70 6.90 -15.13
N ALA A 195 -8.66 5.98 -15.27
CA ALA A 195 -8.68 4.68 -14.61
C ALA A 195 -8.38 3.59 -15.65
N HIS A 196 -7.15 3.08 -15.63
CA HIS A 196 -6.64 2.09 -16.59
C HIS A 196 -6.82 0.68 -16.03
N LYS A 197 -7.82 -0.04 -16.54
CA LYS A 197 -8.30 -1.30 -15.95
C LYS A 197 -7.28 -2.44 -16.07
N LYS A 198 -6.68 -2.67 -17.25
CA LYS A 198 -5.70 -3.75 -17.43
C LYS A 198 -4.40 -3.52 -16.70
N SER A 199 -3.88 -2.29 -16.70
CA SER A 199 -2.66 -1.98 -15.96
C SER A 199 -2.90 -1.82 -14.47
N GLY A 200 -4.15 -1.60 -14.04
CA GLY A 200 -4.50 -1.38 -12.65
C GLY A 200 -3.86 -0.10 -12.12
N GLN A 201 -4.10 1.03 -12.80
CA GLN A 201 -3.57 2.34 -12.43
C GLN A 201 -4.63 3.42 -12.49
N VAL A 202 -4.47 4.42 -11.61
CA VAL A 202 -5.19 5.70 -11.67
C VAL A 202 -4.18 6.80 -11.89
N LEU A 203 -4.42 7.63 -12.91
CA LEU A 203 -3.59 8.79 -13.25
C LEU A 203 -4.42 10.06 -13.08
N ALA A 204 -3.86 11.09 -12.43
CA ALA A 204 -4.50 12.38 -12.25
C ALA A 204 -3.77 13.45 -13.08
N PHE A 205 -4.51 14.21 -13.89
CA PHE A 205 -3.97 15.22 -14.79
C PHE A 205 -4.53 16.61 -14.52
N ALA A 206 -3.67 17.61 -14.65
CA ALA A 206 -4.05 19.02 -14.69
C ALA A 206 -4.72 19.40 -16.02
N GLU A 207 -5.16 20.65 -16.14
CA GLU A 207 -5.84 21.17 -17.32
C GLU A 207 -4.99 21.13 -18.60
N ASP A 208 -3.68 21.38 -18.46
CA ASP A 208 -2.71 21.41 -19.54
C ASP A 208 -2.18 20.03 -19.94
N GLY A 209 -2.69 18.96 -19.31
CA GLY A 209 -2.23 17.59 -19.53
C GLY A 209 -1.02 17.19 -18.69
N THR A 210 -0.52 18.05 -17.79
CA THR A 210 0.53 17.67 -16.84
C THR A 210 0.03 16.56 -15.92
N LEU A 211 0.79 15.47 -15.81
CA LEU A 211 0.53 14.42 -14.83
C LEU A 211 0.84 14.95 -13.41
N LEU A 212 -0.16 14.96 -12.55
CA LEU A 212 -0.05 15.40 -11.16
C LEU A 212 0.40 14.27 -10.23
N ALA A 213 -0.15 13.07 -10.44
CA ALA A 213 0.13 11.87 -9.67
C ALA A 213 -0.26 10.59 -10.42
N ALA A 214 0.40 9.49 -10.07
CA ALA A 214 0.11 8.15 -10.56
C ALA A 214 0.02 7.17 -9.39
N TYR A 215 -1.05 6.36 -9.35
CA TYR A 215 -1.33 5.42 -8.28
C TYR A 215 -1.57 4.01 -8.84
N PRO A 216 -1.05 2.95 -8.21
CA PRO A 216 -1.56 1.61 -8.44
C PRO A 216 -2.98 1.52 -7.89
N ALA A 217 -3.80 0.75 -8.56
CA ALA A 217 -5.20 0.60 -8.22
C ALA A 217 -5.66 -0.84 -8.44
N THR A 218 -6.66 -1.24 -7.67
CA THR A 218 -7.48 -2.40 -8.04
C THR A 218 -8.75 -1.89 -8.70
N ILE A 219 -8.96 -2.23 -9.97
CA ILE A 219 -10.09 -1.74 -10.76
C ILE A 219 -10.88 -2.92 -11.31
N GLY A 220 -12.10 -3.09 -10.81
CA GLY A 220 -13.01 -4.15 -11.24
C GLY A 220 -12.47 -5.56 -11.02
N SER A 221 -13.24 -6.53 -11.48
CA SER A 221 -12.83 -7.90 -11.78
C SER A 221 -13.64 -8.36 -13.00
N GLU A 222 -13.30 -9.50 -13.59
CA GLU A 222 -14.13 -10.08 -14.65
C GLU A 222 -15.56 -10.37 -14.16
N GLU A 223 -15.70 -10.82 -12.91
CA GLU A 223 -16.99 -11.13 -12.28
C GLU A 223 -17.78 -9.88 -11.87
N SER A 224 -17.11 -8.75 -11.70
CA SER A 224 -17.72 -7.47 -11.33
C SER A 224 -16.95 -6.32 -12.01
N PRO A 225 -17.23 -6.06 -13.30
CA PRO A 225 -16.47 -5.10 -14.07
C PRO A 225 -16.72 -3.67 -13.59
N SER A 226 -15.66 -2.87 -13.60
CA SER A 226 -15.79 -1.42 -13.46
C SER A 226 -16.52 -0.80 -14.65
N PRO A 227 -17.02 0.44 -14.50
CA PRO A 227 -17.70 1.15 -15.57
C PRO A 227 -16.81 1.33 -16.81
N THR A 228 -17.43 1.71 -17.93
CA THR A 228 -16.75 2.06 -19.18
C THR A 228 -17.09 3.48 -19.58
N GLY A 229 -16.22 4.08 -20.39
CA GLY A 229 -16.42 5.43 -20.91
C GLY A 229 -16.13 6.52 -19.89
N THR A 230 -16.83 7.64 -20.03
CA THR A 230 -16.54 8.88 -19.31
C THR A 230 -17.61 9.19 -18.28
N HIS A 231 -17.16 9.49 -17.06
CA HIS A 231 -17.98 9.91 -15.93
C HIS A 231 -17.45 11.22 -15.35
N LYS A 232 -18.15 11.75 -14.35
CA LYS A 232 -17.71 12.92 -13.60
C LYS A 232 -17.74 12.65 -12.12
N VAL A 233 -16.86 13.31 -11.39
CA VAL A 233 -16.94 13.39 -9.92
C VAL A 233 -18.21 14.13 -9.54
N LYS A 234 -19.08 13.50 -8.74
CA LYS A 234 -20.28 14.12 -8.16
C LYS A 234 -19.99 14.80 -6.83
N GLY A 235 -19.08 14.24 -6.05
CA GLY A 235 -18.77 14.73 -4.72
C GLY A 235 -17.70 13.87 -4.05
N VAL A 236 -17.24 14.36 -2.90
CA VAL A 236 -16.23 13.68 -2.09
C VAL A 236 -16.74 13.59 -0.66
N ALA A 237 -16.54 12.42 -0.03
CA ALA A 237 -16.75 12.22 1.38
C ALA A 237 -15.44 11.74 2.03
N ARG A 238 -14.92 12.52 2.97
CA ARG A 238 -13.81 12.11 3.86
C ARG A 238 -14.39 11.41 5.09
N MET A 239 -13.70 10.39 5.57
CA MET A 239 -14.11 9.48 6.64
C MET A 239 -15.58 9.04 6.53
N PRO A 240 -16.01 8.48 5.38
CA PRO A 240 -17.41 8.17 5.14
C PRO A 240 -17.90 7.03 6.03
N THR A 241 -19.20 7.04 6.37
CA THR A 241 -19.90 5.80 6.73
C THR A 241 -20.17 4.99 5.46
N TYR A 242 -20.25 3.66 5.57
CA TYR A 242 -20.53 2.79 4.43
C TYR A 242 -21.91 2.14 4.54
N THR A 243 -22.74 2.31 3.49
CA THR A 243 -24.03 1.63 3.40
C THR A 243 -23.88 0.40 2.52
N TYR A 244 -23.82 -0.77 3.16
CA TYR A 244 -23.79 -2.06 2.48
C TYR A 244 -25.20 -2.49 2.09
N ASN A 245 -25.40 -2.84 0.82
CA ASN A 245 -26.65 -3.41 0.32
C ASN A 245 -26.38 -4.72 -0.43
N PRO A 246 -26.74 -5.89 0.13
CA PRO A 246 -26.43 -7.19 -0.47
C PRO A 246 -27.12 -7.43 -1.82
N LYS A 247 -28.18 -6.67 -2.13
CA LYS A 247 -28.89 -6.77 -3.42
C LYS A 247 -28.22 -5.97 -4.54
N VAL A 248 -27.34 -5.04 -4.19
CA VAL A 248 -26.72 -4.09 -5.13
C VAL A 248 -25.21 -4.30 -5.22
N ASN A 249 -24.55 -4.55 -4.09
CA ASN A 249 -23.11 -4.71 -4.02
C ASN A 249 -22.70 -6.19 -4.27
N PHE A 250 -22.71 -6.98 -3.20
CA PHE A 250 -22.39 -8.41 -3.17
C PHE A 250 -22.89 -8.97 -1.84
N GLN A 251 -22.99 -10.30 -1.71
CA GLN A 251 -23.36 -10.91 -0.43
C GLN A 251 -22.10 -11.25 0.40
N GLN A 252 -21.79 -10.41 1.39
CA GLN A 252 -20.78 -10.68 2.41
C GLN A 252 -21.35 -11.65 3.46
N GLY A 253 -20.77 -12.84 3.56
CA GLY A 253 -21.17 -13.84 4.54
C GLY A 253 -22.67 -14.20 4.44
N LYS A 254 -23.37 -14.15 5.58
CA LYS A 254 -24.81 -14.43 5.68
C LYS A 254 -25.67 -13.15 5.71
N ASN A 255 -25.08 -11.99 5.41
CA ASN A 255 -25.74 -10.69 5.54
C ASN A 255 -26.70 -10.44 4.37
N ARG A 256 -28.02 -10.46 4.66
CA ARG A 256 -29.11 -10.35 3.67
C ARG A 256 -29.89 -9.03 3.75
N THR A 257 -29.54 -8.14 4.68
CA THR A 257 -30.18 -6.85 4.90
C THR A 257 -29.22 -5.69 4.66
N ILE A 258 -29.76 -4.49 4.49
CA ILE A 258 -28.95 -3.27 4.43
C ILE A 258 -28.28 -3.07 5.80
N LEU A 259 -26.99 -2.73 5.78
CA LEU A 259 -26.20 -2.43 6.96
C LEU A 259 -25.54 -1.07 6.80
N LYS A 260 -25.41 -0.32 7.89
CA LYS A 260 -24.64 0.93 7.93
C LYS A 260 -23.44 0.72 8.83
N LEU A 261 -22.25 0.76 8.23
CA LEU A 261 -20.98 0.62 8.89
C LEU A 261 -20.42 2.00 9.22
N SER A 262 -19.90 2.15 10.43
CA SER A 262 -19.31 3.39 10.94
C SER A 262 -18.05 3.78 10.17
N SER A 263 -17.67 5.05 10.24
CA SER A 263 -16.45 5.55 9.61
C SER A 263 -15.20 5.02 10.30
N GLY A 264 -14.06 5.12 9.61
CA GLY A 264 -12.75 4.74 10.12
C GLY A 264 -11.81 4.26 9.01
N PRO A 265 -10.49 4.23 9.24
CA PRO A 265 -9.53 3.72 8.26
C PRO A 265 -9.78 2.26 7.87
N ASN A 266 -10.34 1.47 8.80
CA ASN A 266 -10.72 0.08 8.56
C ASN A 266 -12.13 -0.10 7.97
N ASN A 267 -12.78 0.99 7.54
CA ASN A 267 -14.04 0.92 6.82
C ASN A 267 -13.85 0.22 5.45
N PRO A 268 -14.82 -0.55 4.92
CA PRO A 268 -14.71 -1.19 3.60
C PRO A 268 -14.39 -0.26 2.42
N VAL A 269 -14.70 1.04 2.53
CA VAL A 269 -14.32 2.05 1.53
C VAL A 269 -13.17 2.96 1.98
N GLY A 270 -12.48 2.60 3.05
CA GLY A 270 -11.32 3.31 3.59
C GLY A 270 -11.65 4.70 4.11
N THR A 271 -10.65 5.59 4.06
CA THR A 271 -10.74 6.94 4.63
C THR A 271 -11.43 7.95 3.71
N ALA A 272 -11.60 7.67 2.42
CA ALA A 272 -12.30 8.57 1.52
C ALA A 272 -13.06 7.88 0.39
N TRP A 273 -14.11 8.56 -0.09
CA TRP A 273 -14.94 8.17 -1.23
C TRP A 273 -15.11 9.34 -2.20
N ILE A 274 -14.77 9.12 -3.47
CA ILE A 274 -15.03 10.03 -4.58
C ILE A 274 -16.19 9.43 -5.38
N ASP A 275 -17.37 10.05 -5.28
CA ASP A 275 -18.61 9.60 -5.94
C ASP A 275 -18.57 9.93 -7.43
N LEU A 276 -18.99 8.99 -8.28
CA LEU A 276 -19.05 9.18 -9.72
C LEU A 276 -20.50 9.35 -10.20
N THR A 277 -20.68 9.95 -11.38
CA THR A 277 -21.99 10.03 -12.04
C THR A 277 -22.60 8.68 -12.36
N GLN A 278 -21.79 7.64 -12.46
CA GLN A 278 -22.27 6.26 -12.55
C GLN A 278 -22.78 5.82 -11.17
N PRO A 279 -24.06 5.47 -11.02
CA PRO A 279 -24.62 5.06 -9.73
C PRO A 279 -23.84 3.90 -9.14
N THR A 280 -23.60 3.94 -7.81
CA THR A 280 -22.94 2.89 -7.01
C THR A 280 -21.44 2.68 -7.23
N TYR A 281 -20.79 3.48 -8.09
CA TYR A 281 -19.35 3.40 -8.33
C TYR A 281 -18.62 4.63 -7.80
N GLY A 282 -17.40 4.40 -7.32
CA GLY A 282 -16.52 5.44 -6.80
C GLY A 282 -15.06 5.06 -6.85
N ILE A 283 -14.20 6.05 -6.62
CA ILE A 283 -12.78 5.87 -6.30
C ILE A 283 -12.66 6.00 -4.78
N HIS A 284 -12.07 5.01 -4.12
CA HIS A 284 -12.08 4.97 -2.66
C HIS A 284 -10.84 4.28 -2.07
N GLY A 285 -10.64 4.46 -0.77
CA GLY A 285 -9.56 3.84 0.00
C GLY A 285 -9.83 2.36 0.29
N THR A 286 -8.99 1.73 1.10
CA THR A 286 -9.17 0.31 1.47
C THR A 286 -8.62 0.05 2.86
N PRO A 287 -9.25 -0.85 3.65
CA PRO A 287 -8.68 -1.31 4.92
C PRO A 287 -7.56 -2.36 4.71
N ASN A 288 -7.28 -2.76 3.47
CA ASN A 288 -6.24 -3.73 3.13
C ASN A 288 -5.36 -3.17 2.00
N PRO A 289 -4.48 -2.18 2.27
CA PRO A 289 -3.66 -1.54 1.24
C PRO A 289 -2.68 -2.52 0.57
N GLU A 290 -2.28 -3.58 1.26
CA GLU A 290 -1.39 -4.62 0.76
C GLU A 290 -1.98 -5.43 -0.40
N LEU A 291 -3.31 -5.38 -0.59
CA LEU A 291 -4.04 -6.09 -1.65
C LEU A 291 -4.24 -5.26 -2.93
N ILE A 292 -3.83 -3.99 -2.94
CA ILE A 292 -3.92 -3.14 -4.14
C ILE A 292 -3.11 -3.76 -5.27
N GLY A 293 -3.77 -3.96 -6.43
CA GLY A 293 -3.19 -4.61 -7.60
C GLY A 293 -3.00 -6.13 -7.48
N LYS A 294 -3.35 -6.76 -6.35
CA LYS A 294 -3.12 -8.20 -6.09
C LYS A 294 -4.42 -9.03 -5.97
N ALA A 295 -5.56 -8.37 -5.81
CA ALA A 295 -6.89 -9.00 -5.71
C ALA A 295 -7.90 -8.26 -6.59
N GLY A 296 -8.94 -8.95 -7.09
CA GLY A 296 -10.05 -8.33 -7.83
C GLY A 296 -11.01 -7.54 -6.93
N SER A 297 -11.70 -6.54 -7.49
CA SER A 297 -12.75 -5.76 -6.78
C SER A 297 -14.17 -6.12 -7.21
N HIS A 298 -15.13 -5.66 -6.40
CA HIS A 298 -16.57 -5.70 -6.72
C HIS A 298 -17.00 -4.46 -7.54
N GLY A 299 -16.20 -4.10 -8.56
CA GLY A 299 -16.51 -3.04 -9.52
C GLY A 299 -15.95 -1.64 -9.24
N CYS A 300 -15.66 -1.27 -8.00
CA CYS A 300 -15.12 0.06 -7.67
C CYS A 300 -13.61 0.18 -7.94
N VAL A 301 -13.09 1.41 -7.98
CA VAL A 301 -11.66 1.71 -8.07
C VAL A 301 -11.13 1.84 -6.64
N ARG A 302 -10.27 0.91 -6.23
CA ARG A 302 -9.63 0.92 -4.91
C ARG A 302 -8.21 1.42 -5.00
N LEU A 303 -7.88 2.36 -4.12
CA LEU A 303 -6.54 2.88 -3.85
C LEU A 303 -6.19 2.59 -2.38
N THR A 304 -4.93 2.76 -2.02
CA THR A 304 -4.55 2.83 -0.60
C THR A 304 -5.19 4.06 0.06
N ASN A 305 -5.29 4.09 1.38
CA ASN A 305 -5.90 5.23 2.08
C ASN A 305 -5.11 6.53 1.84
N TRP A 306 -3.78 6.50 1.84
CA TRP A 306 -2.98 7.71 1.57
C TRP A 306 -3.11 8.19 0.12
N ASP A 307 -3.11 7.29 -0.86
CA ASP A 307 -3.26 7.66 -2.28
C ASP A 307 -4.64 8.30 -2.54
N VAL A 308 -5.72 7.76 -1.96
CA VAL A 308 -7.05 8.37 -2.13
C VAL A 308 -7.17 9.71 -1.42
N GLU A 309 -6.55 9.88 -0.24
CA GLU A 309 -6.57 11.16 0.48
C GLU A 309 -5.80 12.25 -0.28
N GLU A 310 -4.68 11.87 -0.91
CA GLU A 310 -3.93 12.75 -1.81
C GLU A 310 -4.79 13.14 -3.02
N LEU A 311 -5.39 12.16 -3.71
CA LEU A 311 -6.27 12.43 -4.86
C LEU A 311 -7.45 13.33 -4.47
N VAL A 312 -8.06 13.09 -3.30
CA VAL A 312 -9.12 13.94 -2.74
C VAL A 312 -8.66 15.39 -2.57
N GLY A 313 -7.40 15.63 -2.24
CA GLY A 313 -6.81 16.97 -2.17
C GLY A 313 -6.79 17.71 -3.51
N MET A 314 -6.86 17.00 -4.63
CA MET A 314 -6.74 17.55 -5.99
C MET A 314 -8.08 17.61 -6.76
N VAL A 315 -9.13 16.95 -6.30
CA VAL A 315 -10.38 16.79 -7.06
C VAL A 315 -11.52 17.70 -6.57
N LYS A 316 -12.38 18.09 -7.52
CA LYS A 316 -13.62 18.85 -7.27
C LYS A 316 -14.80 18.20 -8.01
N PRO A 317 -16.05 18.45 -7.60
CA PRO A 317 -17.21 18.07 -8.41
C PRO A 317 -17.08 18.58 -9.85
N GLY A 318 -17.38 17.72 -10.82
CA GLY A 318 -17.29 17.99 -12.25
C GLY A 318 -16.01 17.52 -12.92
N VAL A 319 -14.96 17.16 -12.17
CA VAL A 319 -13.72 16.55 -12.71
C VAL A 319 -14.08 15.31 -13.53
N VAL A 320 -13.49 15.19 -14.72
CA VAL A 320 -13.76 14.10 -15.65
C VAL A 320 -13.01 12.85 -15.21
N VAL A 321 -13.66 11.69 -15.26
CA VAL A 321 -13.08 10.38 -14.97
C VAL A 321 -13.29 9.47 -16.16
N GLU A 322 -12.22 9.04 -16.81
CA GLU A 322 -12.24 8.21 -18.02
C GLU A 322 -11.76 6.80 -17.67
N PHE A 323 -12.51 5.79 -18.08
CA PHE A 323 -12.15 4.38 -17.90
C PHE A 323 -11.58 3.80 -19.19
N PHE A 324 -10.35 3.31 -19.13
CA PHE A 324 -9.64 2.65 -20.23
C PHE A 324 -9.53 1.15 -19.99
N ASP A 325 -9.54 0.37 -21.07
CA ASP A 325 -9.32 -1.09 -21.04
C ASP A 325 -7.83 -1.43 -21.00
#